data_AF-A0A1T5ADM8-F1
#
_entry.id   AF-A0A1T5ADM8-F1
#
_cell.length_a   1.000
_cell.length_b   1.000
_cell.length_c   1.000
_cell.angle_alpha   90.00
_cell.angle_beta   90.00
_cell.angle_gamma   90.00
#
_symmetry.space_group_name_H-M   'P 1'
#
loop_
_entity.id
_entity.type
_entity.pdbx_description
1 polymer ?
#
loop_
_entity_poly.entity_id
_entity_poly.type
_entity_poly.pdbx_seq_one_letter_code
_entity_poly.pdbx_strand_id
1 'polypeptide(L)'
;MSQQTAFPDVKPFPEPRSGPAPMGDNRPPVDVQAGIDFDEALDAKLRAKGLTRAKFDELVASSERAQATNDETLGRCGDLVKQIRAATGMIGETHTEVKRPYLDAGRVVDDRKNSLIAPLDAAKRHVEGLQSKFLREREEARLAEERRRREEEEQRRREMTEARAAEAGEAPAEAEEPFEPLAVAAPKDEGIVRGSLGSAVSARREWVAEIVDYDVAYIQVASNAKVREAIEAAVKARVRAGERQIEGVKIYQAVKASNR
;
A
#
# COMPACT_ATOMS: atom_id res chain seq x y z
N MET A 1 -64.13 32.26 -2.48
CA MET A 1 -64.76 31.33 -3.45
C MET A 1 -64.05 30.00 -3.32
N SER A 2 -64.77 28.96 -2.89
CA SER A 2 -64.21 27.65 -2.55
C SER A 2 -63.79 26.92 -3.83
N GLN A 3 -62.51 26.58 -3.98
CA GLN A 3 -62.05 25.74 -5.09
C GLN A 3 -62.49 24.29 -4.83
N GLN A 4 -63.46 23.81 -5.60
CA GLN A 4 -63.80 22.39 -5.64
C GLN A 4 -62.65 21.61 -6.28
N THR A 5 -61.99 20.75 -5.51
CA THR A 5 -61.02 19.78 -6.03
C THR A 5 -61.78 18.63 -6.70
N ALA A 6 -61.45 18.33 -7.95
CA ALA A 6 -62.13 17.33 -8.79
C ALA A 6 -61.94 15.85 -8.33
N PHE A 7 -61.11 15.59 -7.32
CA PHE A 7 -60.85 14.25 -6.79
C PHE A 7 -60.75 14.29 -5.25
N PRO A 8 -61.76 13.81 -4.52
CA PRO A 8 -61.83 13.92 -3.06
C PRO A 8 -60.87 12.97 -2.31
N ASP A 9 -60.37 11.91 -2.95
CA ASP A 9 -59.54 10.86 -2.31
C ASP A 9 -58.03 11.00 -2.56
N VAL A 10 -57.60 12.04 -3.29
CA VAL A 10 -56.17 12.27 -3.58
C VAL A 10 -55.64 13.31 -2.61
N LYS A 11 -54.61 12.93 -1.83
CA LYS A 11 -53.88 13.86 -0.98
C LYS A 11 -53.45 15.07 -1.82
N PRO A 12 -53.74 16.32 -1.40
CA PRO A 12 -53.43 17.49 -2.18
C PRO A 12 -51.95 17.48 -2.56
N PHE A 13 -51.67 17.82 -3.82
CA PHE A 13 -50.31 17.93 -4.33
C PHE A 13 -49.56 18.89 -3.39
N PRO A 14 -48.34 18.55 -2.93
CA PRO A 14 -47.58 19.43 -2.05
C PRO A 14 -47.48 20.81 -2.70
N GLU A 15 -47.78 21.85 -1.93
CA GLU A 15 -47.74 23.22 -2.44
C GLU A 15 -46.37 23.45 -3.10
N PRO A 16 -46.34 24.02 -4.33
CA PRO A 16 -45.07 24.33 -4.98
C PRO A 16 -44.29 25.23 -4.02
N ARG A 17 -43.05 24.85 -3.70
CA ARG A 17 -42.16 25.66 -2.85
C ARG A 17 -42.21 27.10 -3.35
N SER A 18 -42.66 28.02 -2.48
CA SER A 18 -42.82 29.43 -2.83
C SER A 18 -41.44 30.06 -3.02
N GLY A 19 -41.03 30.22 -4.27
CA GLY A 19 -39.82 30.94 -4.64
C GLY A 19 -39.21 30.39 -5.93
N PRO A 20 -38.50 31.22 -6.71
CA PRO A 20 -37.67 30.70 -7.80
C PRO A 20 -36.68 29.69 -7.21
N ALA A 21 -36.49 28.56 -7.88
CA ALA A 21 -35.41 27.64 -7.53
C ALA A 21 -34.10 28.45 -7.46
N PRO A 22 -33.29 28.31 -6.40
CA PRO A 22 -32.04 29.03 -6.31
C PRO A 22 -31.19 28.74 -7.56
N MET A 23 -30.66 29.82 -8.15
CA MET A 23 -29.91 29.78 -9.39
C MET A 23 -28.69 28.87 -9.23
N GLY A 24 -28.72 27.65 -9.77
CA GLY A 24 -27.66 26.64 -9.62
C GLY A 24 -28.11 25.21 -9.32
N ASP A 25 -29.39 24.97 -9.04
CA ASP A 25 -29.93 23.65 -8.67
C ASP A 25 -29.99 22.61 -9.80
N ASN A 26 -29.64 22.98 -11.04
CA ASN A 26 -29.65 22.09 -12.20
C ASN A 26 -28.23 21.73 -12.69
N ARG A 27 -27.26 21.66 -11.78
CA ARG A 27 -25.91 21.17 -12.12
C ARG A 27 -25.93 19.65 -12.24
N PRO A 28 -25.30 19.07 -13.28
CA PRO A 28 -25.17 17.64 -13.41
C PRO A 28 -24.31 17.05 -12.27
N PRO A 29 -24.36 15.73 -12.05
CA PRO A 29 -23.45 15.02 -11.17
C PRO A 29 -21.98 15.37 -11.42
N VAL A 30 -21.14 15.33 -10.39
CA VAL A 30 -19.75 15.81 -10.44
C VAL A 30 -18.87 15.09 -11.48
N ASP A 31 -19.13 13.81 -11.72
CA ASP A 31 -18.49 12.99 -12.75
C ASP A 31 -18.91 13.43 -14.16
N VAL A 32 -20.19 13.72 -14.36
CA VAL A 32 -20.72 14.25 -15.63
C VAL A 32 -20.21 15.67 -15.87
N GLN A 33 -20.19 16.52 -14.83
CA GLN A 33 -19.67 17.88 -14.92
C GLN A 33 -18.19 17.89 -15.28
N ALA A 34 -17.38 17.02 -14.69
CA ALA A 34 -15.95 16.94 -15.01
C ALA A 34 -15.69 16.57 -16.47
N GLY A 35 -16.53 15.72 -17.06
CA GLY A 35 -16.47 15.40 -18.49
C GLY A 35 -16.81 16.61 -19.37
N ILE A 36 -17.87 17.34 -19.01
CA ILE A 36 -18.28 18.57 -19.72
C ILE A 36 -17.17 19.63 -19.63
N ASP A 37 -16.65 19.89 -18.43
CA ASP A 37 -15.59 20.86 -18.20
C ASP A 37 -14.33 20.53 -19.01
N PHE A 38 -13.99 19.23 -19.11
CA PHE A 38 -12.90 18.77 -19.96
C PHE A 38 -13.17 19.02 -21.44
N ASP A 39 -14.37 18.67 -21.91
CA ASP A 39 -14.74 18.82 -23.31
C ASP A 39 -14.75 20.29 -23.76
N GLU A 40 -15.33 21.16 -22.92
CA GLU A 40 -15.37 22.61 -23.17
C GLU A 40 -13.97 23.22 -23.16
N ALA A 41 -13.12 22.87 -22.19
CA ALA A 41 -11.75 23.37 -22.11
C ALA A 41 -10.89 22.91 -23.30
N LEU A 42 -11.03 21.65 -23.71
CA LEU A 42 -10.31 21.11 -24.86
C LEU A 42 -10.75 21.80 -26.15
N ASP A 43 -12.06 21.98 -26.34
CA ASP A 43 -12.61 22.64 -27.52
C ASP A 43 -12.20 24.12 -27.58
N ALA A 44 -12.16 24.81 -26.44
CA ALA A 44 -11.67 26.19 -26.37
C ALA A 44 -10.19 26.28 -26.81
N LYS A 45 -9.33 25.36 -26.34
CA LYS A 45 -7.92 25.30 -26.74
C LYS A 45 -7.75 24.96 -28.23
N LEU A 46 -8.56 24.05 -28.75
CA LEU A 46 -8.56 23.70 -30.17
C LEU A 46 -8.96 24.90 -31.04
N ARG A 47 -10.07 25.57 -30.69
CA ARG A 47 -10.53 26.78 -31.39
C ARG A 47 -9.48 27.89 -31.38
N ALA A 48 -8.79 28.11 -30.26
CA ALA A 48 -7.72 29.09 -30.15
C ALA A 48 -6.55 28.82 -31.12
N LYS A 49 -6.35 27.57 -31.54
CA LYS A 49 -5.34 27.17 -32.53
C LYS A 49 -5.91 26.98 -33.93
N GLY A 50 -7.17 27.32 -34.17
CA GLY A 50 -7.85 27.09 -35.45
C GLY A 50 -8.06 25.62 -35.79
N LEU A 51 -8.06 24.75 -34.77
CA LEU A 51 -8.23 23.30 -34.89
C LEU A 51 -9.61 22.87 -34.38
N THR A 52 -10.00 21.66 -34.75
CA THR A 52 -11.20 20.98 -34.24
C THR A 52 -10.85 19.55 -33.86
N ARG A 53 -11.76 18.85 -33.18
CA ARG A 53 -11.58 17.43 -32.82
C ARG A 53 -11.33 16.52 -34.03
N ALA A 54 -11.86 16.88 -35.19
CA ALA A 54 -11.63 16.16 -36.45
C ALA A 54 -10.15 16.04 -36.80
N LYS A 55 -9.28 16.96 -36.31
CA LYS A 55 -7.83 16.84 -36.50
C LYS A 55 -7.25 15.60 -35.81
N PHE A 56 -7.81 15.18 -34.68
CA PHE A 56 -7.35 13.97 -34.00
C PHE A 56 -7.67 12.73 -34.82
N ASP A 57 -8.88 12.64 -35.37
CA ASP A 57 -9.29 11.54 -36.24
C ASP A 57 -8.44 11.48 -37.52
N GLU A 58 -8.13 12.65 -38.09
CA GLU A 58 -7.24 12.76 -39.26
C GLU A 58 -5.82 12.24 -38.94
N LEU A 59 -5.28 12.55 -37.76
CA LEU A 59 -3.96 12.06 -37.33
C LEU A 59 -3.95 10.55 -37.12
N VAL A 60 -5.00 10.00 -36.50
CA VAL A 60 -5.16 8.54 -36.33
C VAL A 60 -5.24 7.85 -37.69
N ALA A 61 -6.12 8.32 -38.57
CA ALA A 61 -6.26 7.76 -39.91
C ALA A 61 -4.96 7.90 -40.74
N SER A 62 -4.20 8.98 -40.53
CA SER A 62 -2.90 9.16 -41.18
C SER A 62 -1.85 8.18 -40.66
N SER A 63 -1.91 7.80 -39.38
CA SER A 63 -1.01 6.80 -38.79
C SER A 63 -1.24 5.40 -39.36
N GLU A 64 -2.48 5.02 -39.64
CA GLU A 64 -2.84 3.73 -40.24
C GLU A 64 -2.29 3.57 -41.67
N ARG A 65 -2.19 4.69 -42.41
CA ARG A 65 -1.66 4.70 -43.78
C ARG A 65 -0.16 4.95 -43.85
N ALA A 66 0.49 5.27 -42.73
CA ALA A 66 1.90 5.66 -42.71
C ALA A 66 2.81 4.46 -42.99
N GLN A 67 3.77 4.63 -43.90
CA GLN A 67 4.79 3.62 -44.20
C GLN A 67 6.15 4.32 -44.31
N ALA A 68 7.19 3.69 -43.76
CA ALA A 68 8.58 4.16 -43.87
C ALA A 68 9.38 3.18 -44.73
N THR A 69 9.42 3.43 -46.04
CA THR A 69 10.11 2.58 -47.03
C THR A 69 11.41 3.20 -47.55
N ASN A 70 11.62 4.50 -47.31
CA ASN A 70 12.82 5.25 -47.68
C ASN A 70 13.02 6.44 -46.71
N ASP A 71 14.14 7.16 -46.83
CA ASP A 71 14.50 8.26 -45.92
C ASP A 71 13.48 9.41 -45.93
N GLU A 72 12.85 9.68 -47.07
CA GLU A 72 11.84 10.72 -47.19
C GLU A 72 10.55 10.35 -46.45
N THR A 73 10.06 9.13 -46.65
CA THR A 73 8.87 8.61 -45.95
C THR A 73 9.14 8.38 -44.47
N LEU A 74 10.38 8.04 -44.09
CA LEU A 74 10.83 8.04 -42.71
C LEU A 74 10.73 9.44 -42.08
N GLY A 75 11.17 10.49 -42.79
CA GLY A 75 11.02 11.87 -42.36
C GLY A 75 9.56 12.28 -42.12
N ARG A 76 8.67 11.94 -43.06
CA ARG A 76 7.22 12.20 -42.93
C ARG A 76 6.60 11.47 -41.74
N CYS A 77 7.01 10.23 -41.48
CA CYS A 77 6.61 9.50 -40.28
C CYS A 77 7.09 10.22 -39.00
N GLY A 78 8.29 10.80 -39.01
CA GLY A 78 8.78 11.63 -37.91
C GLY A 78 7.94 12.89 -37.66
N ASP A 79 7.52 13.58 -38.72
CA ASP A 79 6.67 14.76 -38.62
C ASP A 79 5.25 14.42 -38.15
N LEU A 80 4.69 13.30 -38.62
CA LEU A 80 3.41 12.79 -38.12
C LEU A 80 3.49 12.50 -36.62
N VAL A 81 4.57 11.87 -36.14
CA VAL A 81 4.77 11.62 -34.71
C VAL A 81 4.86 12.93 -33.92
N LYS A 82 5.50 13.97 -34.44
CA LYS A 82 5.52 15.30 -33.79
C LYS A 82 4.12 15.90 -33.66
N GLN A 83 3.30 15.81 -34.72
CA GLN A 83 1.92 16.29 -34.68
C GLN A 83 1.07 15.53 -33.67
N ILE A 84 1.18 14.20 -33.64
CA ILE A 84 0.48 13.35 -32.65
C ILE A 84 0.90 13.73 -31.23
N ARG A 85 2.20 13.91 -30.97
CA ARG A 85 2.69 14.34 -29.66
C ARG A 85 2.16 15.69 -29.23
N ALA A 86 2.09 16.65 -30.15
CA ALA A 86 1.52 17.96 -29.86
C ALA A 86 0.03 17.87 -29.48
N ALA A 87 -0.74 17.02 -30.18
CA ALA A 87 -2.13 16.73 -29.85
C ALA A 87 -2.27 16.04 -28.47
N THR A 88 -1.49 14.99 -28.21
CA THR A 88 -1.48 14.29 -26.91
C THR A 88 -1.07 15.23 -25.77
N GLY A 89 -0.08 16.11 -26.00
CA GLY A 89 0.35 17.11 -25.03
C GLY A 89 -0.78 18.06 -24.64
N MET A 90 -1.51 18.59 -25.63
CA MET A 90 -2.67 19.47 -25.38
C MET A 90 -3.77 18.77 -24.56
N ILE A 91 -4.07 17.51 -24.87
CA ILE A 91 -5.01 16.69 -24.11
C ILE A 91 -4.53 16.53 -22.66
N GLY A 92 -3.25 16.22 -22.46
CA GLY A 92 -2.63 16.06 -21.14
C GLY A 92 -2.61 17.34 -20.29
N GLU A 93 -2.34 18.49 -20.91
CA GLU A 93 -2.42 19.81 -20.27
C GLU A 93 -3.84 20.13 -19.82
N THR A 94 -4.82 19.93 -20.72
CA THR A 94 -6.25 20.14 -20.42
C THR A 94 -6.71 19.25 -19.28
N HIS A 95 -6.33 17.97 -19.31
CA HIS A 95 -6.62 17.03 -18.23
C HIS A 95 -6.02 17.52 -16.90
N THR A 96 -4.77 17.97 -16.90
CA THR A 96 -4.11 18.48 -15.68
C THR A 96 -4.84 19.70 -15.12
N GLU A 97 -5.21 20.64 -15.97
CA GLU A 97 -5.90 21.88 -15.57
C GLU A 97 -7.29 21.61 -15.00
N VAL A 98 -8.10 20.80 -15.69
CA VAL A 98 -9.49 20.50 -15.29
C VAL A 98 -9.52 19.60 -14.05
N LYS A 99 -8.61 18.62 -13.94
CA LYS A 99 -8.56 17.69 -12.82
C LYS A 99 -8.04 18.34 -11.52
N ARG A 100 -7.19 19.35 -11.62
CA ARG A 100 -6.57 20.03 -10.47
C ARG A 100 -7.56 20.46 -9.38
N PRO A 101 -8.64 21.23 -9.66
CA PRO A 101 -9.59 21.64 -8.62
C PRO A 101 -10.25 20.46 -7.89
N TYR A 102 -10.55 19.36 -8.60
CA TYR A 102 -11.12 18.16 -7.97
C TYR A 102 -10.12 17.45 -7.06
N LEU A 103 -8.84 17.37 -7.47
CA LEU A 103 -7.79 16.81 -6.62
C LEU A 103 -7.52 17.68 -5.40
N ASP A 104 -7.50 18.99 -5.57
CA ASP A 104 -7.28 19.93 -4.47
C ASP A 104 -8.45 19.88 -3.47
N ALA A 105 -9.69 19.80 -3.95
CA ALA A 105 -10.86 19.56 -3.09
C ALA A 105 -10.76 18.21 -2.36
N GLY A 106 -10.35 17.15 -3.05
CA GLY A 106 -10.13 15.83 -2.45
C GLY A 106 -9.06 15.85 -1.35
N ARG A 107 -7.93 16.53 -1.59
CA ARG A 107 -6.86 16.72 -0.60
C ARG A 107 -7.35 17.42 0.66
N VAL A 108 -8.17 18.45 0.54
CA VAL A 108 -8.75 19.16 1.70
C VAL A 108 -9.62 18.23 2.55
N VAL A 109 -10.44 17.38 1.91
CA VAL A 109 -11.25 16.38 2.60
C VAL A 109 -10.36 15.34 3.29
N ASP A 110 -9.31 14.87 2.61
CA ASP A 110 -8.35 13.92 3.16
C ASP A 110 -7.57 14.50 4.35
N ASP A 111 -7.13 15.74 4.26
CA ASP A 111 -6.44 16.44 5.35
C ASP A 111 -7.37 16.59 6.56
N ARG A 112 -8.64 16.95 6.33
CA ARG A 112 -9.63 17.03 7.40
C ARG A 112 -9.85 15.67 8.06
N LYS A 113 -10.02 14.61 7.26
CA LYS A 113 -10.14 13.23 7.76
C LYS A 113 -8.90 12.84 8.59
N ASN A 114 -7.71 13.04 8.05
CA ASN A 114 -6.46 12.68 8.71
C ASN A 114 -6.24 13.47 10.01
N SER A 115 -6.65 14.74 10.05
CA SER A 115 -6.59 15.55 11.28
C SER A 115 -7.47 14.99 12.42
N LEU A 116 -8.55 14.28 12.08
CA LEU A 116 -9.43 13.63 13.05
C LEU A 116 -8.94 12.23 13.43
N ILE A 117 -8.41 11.47 12.46
CA ILE A 117 -7.93 10.10 12.68
C ILE A 117 -6.60 10.10 13.44
N ALA A 118 -5.66 11.00 13.11
CA ALA A 118 -4.32 11.01 13.72
C ALA A 118 -4.30 11.01 15.26
N PRO A 119 -5.06 11.88 15.97
CA PRO A 119 -5.09 11.84 17.44
C PRO A 119 -5.77 10.57 17.98
N LEU A 120 -6.76 10.01 17.29
CA LEU A 120 -7.41 8.77 17.67
C LEU A 120 -6.48 7.56 17.51
N ASP A 121 -5.72 7.50 16.40
CA ASP A 121 -4.71 6.48 16.17
C ASP A 121 -3.57 6.58 17.19
N ALA A 122 -3.15 7.81 17.54
CA ALA A 122 -2.16 8.02 18.59
C ALA A 122 -2.67 7.53 19.96
N ALA A 123 -3.92 7.86 20.31
CA ALA A 123 -4.55 7.39 21.55
C ALA A 123 -4.71 5.86 21.57
N LYS A 124 -5.15 5.27 20.45
CA LYS A 124 -5.25 3.83 20.28
C LYS A 124 -3.90 3.15 20.49
N ARG A 125 -2.85 3.59 19.80
CA ARG A 125 -1.48 3.05 19.93
C ARG A 125 -0.96 3.18 21.36
N HIS A 126 -1.27 4.27 22.04
CA HIS A 126 -0.90 4.44 23.45
C HIS A 126 -1.54 3.37 24.33
N VAL A 127 -2.85 3.15 24.20
CA VAL A 127 -3.57 2.13 24.98
C VAL A 127 -3.13 0.71 24.62
N GLU A 128 -2.92 0.39 23.35
CA GLU A 128 -2.37 -0.89 22.90
C GLU A 128 -0.95 -1.09 23.46
N GLY A 129 -0.12 -0.05 23.50
CA GLY A 129 1.20 -0.08 24.12
C GLY A 129 1.16 -0.40 25.61
N LEU A 130 0.16 0.11 26.35
CA LEU A 130 -0.07 -0.26 27.74
C LEU A 130 -0.47 -1.74 27.89
N GLN A 131 -1.33 -2.24 27.00
CA GLN A 131 -1.72 -3.65 26.97
C GLN A 131 -0.50 -4.56 26.68
N SER A 132 0.29 -4.24 25.66
CA SER A 132 1.51 -4.97 25.32
C SER A 132 2.56 -4.90 26.43
N LYS A 133 2.67 -3.77 27.15
CA LYS A 133 3.55 -3.66 28.33
C LYS A 133 3.08 -4.60 29.44
N PHE A 134 1.80 -4.57 29.78
CA PHE A 134 1.24 -5.47 30.81
C PHE A 134 1.43 -6.95 30.46
N LEU A 135 1.17 -7.35 29.21
CA LEU A 135 1.38 -8.72 28.77
C LEU A 135 2.85 -9.13 28.82
N ARG A 136 3.79 -8.24 28.51
CA ARG A 136 5.23 -8.49 28.66
C ARG A 136 5.64 -8.66 30.11
N GLU A 137 5.25 -7.74 31.00
CA GLU A 137 5.57 -7.82 32.43
C GLU A 137 4.98 -9.09 33.08
N ARG A 138 3.75 -9.47 32.69
CA ARG A 138 3.12 -10.71 33.14
C ARG A 138 3.89 -11.95 32.68
N GLU A 139 4.37 -11.96 31.44
CA GLU A 139 5.16 -13.06 30.92
C GLU A 139 6.55 -13.14 31.58
N GLU A 140 7.20 -12.00 31.78
CA GLU A 140 8.48 -11.92 32.50
C GLU A 140 8.37 -12.42 33.94
N ALA A 141 7.29 -12.06 34.64
CA ALA A 141 7.01 -12.55 36.00
C ALA A 141 6.81 -14.07 36.03
N ARG A 142 6.05 -14.62 35.07
CA ARG A 142 5.87 -16.08 34.94
C ARG A 142 7.19 -16.80 34.70
N LEU A 143 8.01 -16.30 33.78
CA LEU A 143 9.32 -16.88 33.49
C LEU A 143 10.30 -16.76 34.67
N ALA A 144 10.21 -15.68 35.45
CA ALA A 144 11.03 -15.51 36.65
C ALA A 144 10.64 -16.48 37.77
N GLU A 145 9.34 -16.70 37.98
CA GLU A 145 8.84 -17.69 38.95
C GLU A 145 9.22 -19.12 38.52
N GLU A 146 9.10 -19.43 37.23
CA GLU A 146 9.52 -20.73 36.70
C GLU A 146 11.04 -20.95 36.84
N ARG A 147 11.86 -19.90 36.59
CA ARG A 147 13.31 -19.97 36.83
C ARG A 147 13.64 -20.22 38.30
N ARG A 148 13.03 -19.48 39.23
CA ARG A 148 13.24 -19.68 40.67
C ARG A 148 12.86 -21.09 41.11
N ARG A 149 11.73 -21.60 40.63
CA ARG A 149 11.30 -22.97 40.94
C ARG A 149 12.28 -24.02 40.40
N ARG A 150 12.76 -23.85 39.17
CA ARG A 150 13.78 -24.75 38.60
C ARG A 150 15.10 -24.69 39.38
N GLU A 151 15.54 -23.50 39.78
CA GLU A 151 16.73 -23.33 40.62
C GLU A 151 16.57 -23.99 41.99
N GLU A 152 15.43 -23.85 42.66
CA GLU A 152 15.12 -24.51 43.94
C GLU A 152 15.03 -26.03 43.80
N GLU A 153 14.41 -26.54 42.73
CA GLU A 153 14.34 -27.98 42.42
C GLU A 153 15.73 -28.54 42.10
N GLU A 154 16.58 -27.79 41.39
CA GLU A 154 17.96 -28.18 41.10
C GLU A 154 18.85 -28.16 42.34
N GLN A 155 18.71 -27.16 43.22
CA GLN A 155 19.41 -27.11 44.51
C GLN A 155 19.00 -28.28 45.41
N ARG A 156 17.70 -28.58 45.54
CA ARG A 156 17.22 -29.76 46.28
C ARG A 156 17.73 -31.06 45.68
N ARG A 157 17.82 -31.15 44.35
CA ARG A 157 18.37 -32.33 43.68
C ARG A 157 19.86 -32.50 43.99
N ARG A 158 20.63 -31.40 43.98
CA ARG A 158 22.06 -31.38 44.34
C ARG A 158 22.28 -31.77 45.80
N GLU A 159 21.53 -31.19 46.73
CA GLU A 159 21.58 -31.53 48.16
C GLU A 159 21.23 -33.01 48.42
N MET A 160 20.21 -33.55 47.75
CA MET A 160 19.85 -34.96 47.85
C MET A 160 20.92 -35.89 47.26
N THR A 161 21.55 -35.51 46.15
CA THR A 161 22.65 -36.28 45.55
C THR A 161 23.91 -36.22 46.42
N GLU A 162 24.23 -35.06 47.01
CA GLU A 162 25.38 -34.88 47.91
C GLU A 162 25.16 -35.61 49.24
N ALA A 163 23.95 -35.56 49.81
CA ALA A 163 23.61 -36.32 51.01
C ALA A 163 23.68 -37.83 50.76
N ARG A 164 23.19 -38.30 49.61
CA ARG A 164 23.28 -39.72 49.22
C ARG A 164 24.72 -40.15 48.94
N ALA A 165 25.56 -39.27 48.41
CA ALA A 165 27.00 -39.52 48.21
C ALA A 165 27.81 -39.47 49.51
N ALA A 166 27.39 -38.66 50.49
CA ALA A 166 28.01 -38.59 51.82
C ALA A 166 27.60 -39.74 52.74
N GLU A 167 26.35 -40.22 52.64
CA GLU A 167 25.85 -41.40 53.37
C GLU A 167 26.37 -42.71 52.76
N ALA A 168 26.61 -42.74 51.44
CA ALA A 168 27.34 -43.81 50.77
C ALA A 168 28.86 -43.58 50.83
N GLY A 169 29.47 -43.77 52.00
CA GLY A 169 30.92 -43.88 52.09
C GLY A 169 31.45 -44.97 51.14
N GLU A 170 32.28 -44.56 50.17
CA GLU A 170 33.06 -45.38 49.22
C GLU A 170 32.27 -46.38 48.32
N ALA A 171 31.83 -45.93 47.13
CA ALA A 171 31.96 -46.66 45.85
C ALA A 171 31.48 -45.78 44.67
N PRO A 172 32.22 -45.67 43.55
CA PRO A 172 31.84 -44.82 42.43
C PRO A 172 30.80 -45.55 41.57
N ALA A 173 29.54 -45.10 41.64
CA ALA A 173 28.52 -45.53 40.69
C ALA A 173 28.40 -44.46 39.62
N GLU A 174 29.23 -44.64 38.60
CA GLU A 174 29.05 -44.09 37.27
C GLU A 174 27.61 -44.34 36.80
N ALA A 175 26.82 -43.27 36.74
CA ALA A 175 25.52 -43.26 36.11
C ALA A 175 25.43 -41.99 35.29
N GLU A 176 25.98 -42.06 34.07
CA GLU A 176 25.60 -41.14 33.00
C GLU A 176 24.11 -41.34 32.73
N GLU A 177 23.27 -40.50 33.36
CA GLU A 177 21.87 -40.43 32.96
C GLU A 177 21.80 -39.83 31.55
N PRO A 178 21.14 -40.49 30.59
CA PRO A 178 20.86 -39.90 29.29
C PRO A 178 20.10 -38.60 29.51
N PHE A 179 20.66 -37.50 29.02
CA PHE A 179 19.97 -36.21 28.95
C PHE A 179 18.80 -36.37 27.98
N GLU A 180 17.66 -36.84 28.47
CA GLU A 180 16.39 -36.75 27.75
C GLU A 180 16.12 -35.25 27.57
N PRO A 181 16.04 -34.74 26.32
CA PRO A 181 15.69 -33.36 26.11
C PRO A 181 14.29 -33.17 26.66
N LEU A 182 14.18 -32.49 27.81
CA LEU A 182 12.93 -32.04 28.39
C LEU A 182 12.07 -31.46 27.28
N ALA A 183 11.03 -32.21 26.90
CA ALA A 183 10.09 -31.77 25.89
C ALA A 183 9.53 -30.42 26.37
N VAL A 184 9.95 -29.35 25.70
CA VAL A 184 9.48 -28.00 25.98
C VAL A 184 8.00 -28.00 25.70
N ALA A 185 7.19 -28.14 26.75
CA ALA A 185 5.74 -28.15 26.65
C ALA A 185 5.32 -26.92 25.85
N ALA A 186 4.59 -27.15 24.75
CA ALA A 186 4.07 -26.07 23.93
C ALA A 186 3.32 -25.09 24.85
N PRO A 187 3.66 -23.79 24.83
CA PRO A 187 3.11 -22.83 25.76
C PRO A 187 1.59 -22.80 25.57
N LYS A 188 0.88 -23.07 26.66
CA LYS A 188 -0.59 -23.06 26.73
C LYS A 188 -1.07 -21.68 26.30
N ASP A 189 -1.93 -21.60 25.28
CA ASP A 189 -2.56 -20.34 24.86
C ASP A 189 -3.19 -19.68 26.09
N GLU A 190 -2.65 -18.52 26.46
CA GLU A 190 -3.09 -17.81 27.64
C GLU A 190 -4.51 -17.28 27.41
N GLY A 191 -5.39 -17.58 28.37
CA GLY A 191 -6.82 -17.31 28.28
C GLY A 191 -7.12 -15.86 27.89
N ILE A 192 -8.04 -15.72 26.94
CA ILE A 192 -8.57 -14.45 26.46
C ILE A 192 -9.05 -13.60 27.65
N VAL A 193 -8.49 -12.40 27.81
CA VAL A 193 -8.96 -11.43 28.80
C VAL A 193 -10.13 -10.66 28.19
N ARG A 194 -11.32 -10.75 28.82
CA ARG A 194 -12.54 -10.08 28.34
C ARG A 194 -12.78 -8.75 29.06
N GLY A 195 -13.08 -7.71 28.30
CA GLY A 195 -13.49 -6.40 28.80
C GLY A 195 -15.00 -6.31 29.04
N SER A 196 -15.40 -5.32 29.85
CA SER A 196 -16.80 -5.09 30.24
C SER A 196 -17.72 -4.71 29.07
N LEU A 197 -17.16 -4.15 27.99
CA LEU A 197 -17.88 -3.79 26.76
C LEU A 197 -17.82 -4.91 25.70
N GLY A 198 -17.45 -6.13 26.08
CA GLY A 198 -17.38 -7.28 25.17
C GLY A 198 -16.08 -7.37 24.35
N SER A 199 -15.08 -6.53 24.64
CA SER A 199 -13.75 -6.65 24.02
C SER A 199 -13.01 -7.89 24.52
N ALA A 200 -12.11 -8.43 23.70
CA ALA A 200 -11.30 -9.61 24.02
C ALA A 200 -9.85 -9.33 23.63
N VAL A 201 -8.91 -9.45 24.57
CA VAL A 201 -7.47 -9.30 24.33
C VAL A 201 -6.82 -10.67 24.46
N SER A 202 -6.15 -11.11 23.41
CA SER A 202 -5.36 -12.34 23.37
C SER A 202 -3.90 -11.98 23.07
N ALA A 203 -2.98 -12.61 23.80
CA ALA A 203 -1.55 -12.48 23.54
C ALA A 203 -1.18 -13.41 22.39
N ARG A 204 -0.57 -12.87 21.33
CA ARG A 204 0.02 -13.64 20.24
C ARG A 204 1.52 -13.40 20.21
N ARG A 205 2.29 -14.48 20.07
CA ARG A 205 3.74 -14.40 19.83
C ARG A 205 3.96 -14.19 18.32
N GLU A 206 4.73 -13.18 17.99
CA GLU A 206 5.11 -12.85 16.61
C GLU A 206 6.63 -12.96 16.46
N TRP A 207 7.05 -13.60 15.37
CA TRP A 207 8.47 -13.69 15.02
C TRP A 207 8.87 -12.40 14.31
N VAL A 208 9.82 -11.66 14.89
CA VAL A 208 10.40 -10.46 14.29
C VAL A 208 11.81 -10.81 13.82
N ALA A 209 12.12 -10.47 12.57
CA ALA A 209 13.44 -10.71 11.97
C ALA A 209 14.23 -9.39 11.87
N GLU A 210 15.47 -9.42 12.36
CA GLU A 210 16.46 -8.35 12.17
C GLU A 210 17.54 -8.85 11.20
N ILE A 211 17.84 -8.05 10.18
CA ILE A 211 18.88 -8.39 9.19
C ILE A 211 20.21 -7.88 9.72
N VAL A 212 21.08 -8.80 10.15
CA VAL A 212 22.40 -8.47 10.68
C VAL A 212 23.43 -8.27 9.56
N ASP A 213 23.36 -9.10 8.51
CA ASP A 213 24.27 -9.09 7.37
C ASP A 213 23.47 -9.20 6.06
N TYR A 214 23.61 -8.20 5.20
CA TYR A 214 22.87 -8.12 3.94
C TYR A 214 23.40 -9.06 2.86
N ASP A 215 24.70 -9.36 2.83
CA ASP A 215 25.29 -10.21 1.80
C ASP A 215 24.88 -11.67 2.03
N VAL A 216 24.94 -12.11 3.30
CA VAL A 216 24.48 -13.45 3.70
C VAL A 216 22.97 -13.58 3.52
N ALA A 217 22.21 -12.55 3.94
CA ALA A 217 20.76 -12.55 3.75
C ALA A 217 20.38 -12.62 2.27
N TYR A 218 21.10 -11.87 1.41
CA TYR A 218 20.88 -11.89 -0.03
C TYR A 218 21.02 -13.29 -0.62
N ILE A 219 22.06 -14.05 -0.24
CA ILE A 219 22.24 -15.43 -0.72
C ILE A 219 21.01 -16.30 -0.42
N GLN A 220 20.40 -16.13 0.76
CA GLN A 220 19.21 -16.89 1.17
C GLN A 220 17.93 -16.47 0.41
N VAL A 221 17.85 -15.22 -0.05
CA VAL A 221 16.65 -14.68 -0.73
C VAL A 221 16.82 -14.39 -2.23
N ALA A 222 17.98 -14.70 -2.82
CA ALA A 222 18.33 -14.37 -4.21
C ALA A 222 17.38 -14.98 -5.26
N SER A 223 16.69 -16.07 -4.93
CA SER A 223 15.70 -16.71 -5.81
C SER A 223 14.35 -15.97 -5.84
N ASN A 224 14.11 -15.01 -4.94
CA ASN A 224 12.85 -14.28 -4.84
C ASN A 224 12.64 -13.34 -6.04
N ALA A 225 11.41 -13.33 -6.59
CA ALA A 225 11.05 -12.50 -7.75
C ALA A 225 11.31 -11.00 -7.53
N LYS A 226 10.97 -10.48 -6.34
CA LYS A 226 11.15 -9.04 -6.04
C LYS A 226 12.62 -8.63 -6.00
N VAL A 227 13.49 -9.54 -5.55
CA VAL A 227 14.94 -9.30 -5.52
C VAL A 227 15.49 -9.28 -6.94
N ARG A 228 15.04 -10.17 -7.82
CA ARG A 228 15.42 -10.18 -9.24
C ARG A 228 14.94 -8.92 -9.97
N GLU A 229 13.70 -8.48 -9.75
CA GLU A 229 13.18 -7.23 -10.31
C GLU A 229 14.00 -6.01 -9.86
N ALA A 230 14.41 -5.98 -8.58
CA ALA A 230 15.26 -4.91 -8.05
C ALA A 230 16.66 -4.91 -8.72
N ILE A 231 17.26 -6.09 -8.92
CA ILE A 231 18.54 -6.23 -9.63
C ILE A 231 18.41 -5.77 -11.08
N GLU A 232 17.36 -6.19 -11.79
CA GLU A 232 17.12 -5.75 -13.17
C GLU A 232 16.95 -4.22 -13.25
N ALA A 233 16.21 -3.62 -12.32
CA ALA A 233 16.03 -2.18 -12.26
C ALA A 233 17.36 -1.45 -12.01
N ALA A 234 18.18 -1.96 -11.09
CA ALA A 234 19.51 -1.42 -10.82
C ALA A 234 20.45 -1.55 -12.03
N VAL A 235 20.49 -2.71 -12.70
CA VAL A 235 21.27 -2.92 -13.93
C VAL A 235 20.81 -1.98 -15.04
N LYS A 236 19.50 -1.85 -15.28
CA LYS A 236 18.94 -0.91 -16.27
C LYS A 236 19.34 0.54 -15.97
N ALA A 237 19.37 0.93 -14.69
CA ALA A 237 19.82 2.27 -14.28
C ALA A 237 21.31 2.49 -14.58
N ARG A 238 22.19 1.51 -14.29
CA ARG A 238 23.63 1.57 -14.60
C ARG A 238 23.91 1.63 -16.10
N VAL A 239 23.20 0.84 -16.90
CA VAL A 239 23.30 0.90 -18.36
C VAL A 239 22.85 2.26 -18.91
N ARG A 240 21.80 2.87 -18.33
CA ARG A 240 21.38 4.25 -18.67
C ARG A 240 22.40 5.31 -18.25
N ALA A 241 23.10 5.10 -17.14
CA ALA A 241 24.17 5.99 -16.67
C ALA A 241 25.45 5.93 -17.53
N GLY A 242 25.56 4.93 -18.41
CA GLY A 242 26.63 4.83 -19.40
C GLY A 242 27.56 3.63 -19.24
N GLU A 243 27.31 2.74 -18.27
CA GLU A 243 28.08 1.51 -18.13
C GLU A 243 27.75 0.52 -19.26
N ARG A 244 28.76 0.17 -20.06
CA ARG A 244 28.63 -0.70 -21.25
C ARG A 244 29.06 -2.14 -21.00
N GLN A 245 29.68 -2.42 -19.86
CA GLN A 245 30.14 -3.74 -19.46
C GLN A 245 29.80 -3.96 -18.00
N ILE A 246 28.90 -4.91 -17.74
CA ILE A 246 28.52 -5.38 -16.41
C ILE A 246 28.67 -6.90 -16.45
N GLU A 247 29.40 -7.45 -15.49
CA GLU A 247 29.58 -8.90 -15.39
C GLU A 247 28.23 -9.61 -15.26
N GLY A 248 28.02 -10.67 -16.05
CA GLY A 248 26.75 -11.40 -16.11
C GLY A 248 25.65 -10.76 -16.97
N VAL A 249 25.84 -9.57 -17.55
CA VAL A 249 24.81 -8.87 -18.36
C VAL A 249 25.28 -8.67 -19.80
N LYS A 250 24.48 -9.14 -20.77
CA LYS A 250 24.72 -8.87 -22.20
C LYS A 250 24.12 -7.53 -22.59
N ILE A 251 24.98 -6.54 -22.88
CA ILE A 251 24.57 -5.20 -23.30
C ILE A 251 24.83 -5.06 -24.80
N TYR A 252 23.81 -4.66 -25.58
CA TYR A 252 23.92 -4.46 -27.03
C TYR A 252 23.24 -3.15 -27.46
N GLN A 253 23.67 -2.60 -28.59
CA GLN A 253 23.07 -1.39 -29.16
C GLN A 253 21.92 -1.78 -30.09
N ALA A 254 20.72 -1.31 -29.78
CA ALA A 254 19.58 -1.38 -30.68
C ALA A 254 19.36 0.00 -31.31
N VAL A 255 19.30 0.05 -32.65
CA VAL A 255 18.90 1.27 -33.36
C VAL A 255 17.41 1.47 -33.12
N LYS A 256 17.04 2.61 -32.53
CA LYS A 256 15.66 2.98 -32.27
C LYS A 256 15.40 4.35 -32.86
N ALA A 257 14.32 4.49 -33.62
CA ALA A 257 13.87 5.80 -34.09
C ALA A 257 13.58 6.70 -32.88
N SER A 258 14.23 7.86 -32.85
CA SER A 258 13.98 8.91 -31.87
C SER A 258 13.51 10.15 -32.60
N ASN A 259 12.21 10.44 -32.47
CA ASN A 259 11.66 11.70 -32.93
C ASN A 259 11.96 12.73 -31.84
N ARG A 260 12.69 13.80 -32.16
CA ARG A 260 12.91 14.95 -31.27
C ARG A 260 11.87 16.02 -31.57
#